data_AF-A0A4Q7Z8A6-F1
#
_entry.id   AF-A0A4Q7Z8A6-F1
#
_cell.length_a   1.000
_cell.length_b   1.000
_cell.length_c   1.000
_cell.angle_alpha   90.00
_cell.angle_beta   90.00
_cell.angle_gamma   90.00
#
_symmetry.space_group_name_H-M   'P 1'
#
loop_
_entity.id
_entity.type
_entity.pdbx_description
1 polymer ?
#
loop_
_entity_poly.entity_id
_entity_poly.type
_entity_poly.pdbx_seq_one_letter_code
_entity_poly.pdbx_strand_id
1 'polypeptide(L)'
;MKKQLQAVIGLGFWALAGLSAARADEAPALPEATDQFLECLSIAEDQRQSDPDPKMQAHWAQYSDIYGANIYAQTQSIQLIFDNIQAKFDKWTNMRRFIPAQSVNNLALAVLNKCDEKALSAMVPLDPYRDALDAYLKARPAAAPAQ
;
A
#
# COMPACT_ATOMS: atom_id res chain seq x y z
N MET A 1 35.52 -9.64 -65.79
CA MET A 1 34.71 -8.87 -64.81
C MET A 1 35.68 -8.04 -63.97
N LYS A 2 35.44 -6.72 -63.91
CA LYS A 2 36.25 -5.65 -63.30
C LYS A 2 36.06 -5.66 -61.76
N LYS A 3 37.13 -5.54 -60.95
CA LYS A 3 37.58 -4.35 -60.17
C LYS A 3 36.46 -3.73 -59.30
N GLN A 4 36.61 -3.30 -58.06
CA GLN A 4 37.71 -2.97 -57.14
C GLN A 4 37.04 -2.38 -55.86
N LEU A 5 37.84 -2.20 -54.81
CA LEU A 5 37.79 -1.10 -53.85
C LEU A 5 36.80 -1.09 -52.67
N GLN A 6 37.44 -1.01 -51.49
CA GLN A 6 36.97 -0.53 -50.20
C GLN A 6 36.34 0.88 -50.29
N ALA A 7 35.39 1.16 -49.40
CA ALA A 7 35.13 2.50 -48.91
C ALA A 7 34.72 2.45 -47.43
N VAL A 8 35.61 2.97 -46.59
CA VAL A 8 35.34 3.41 -45.22
C VAL A 8 34.45 4.65 -45.31
N ILE A 9 33.31 4.65 -44.64
CA ILE A 9 32.53 5.86 -44.35
C ILE A 9 32.24 5.89 -42.86
N GLY A 10 32.98 6.76 -42.17
CA GLY A 10 32.58 7.26 -40.86
C GLY A 10 31.52 8.35 -40.99
N LEU A 11 31.14 8.88 -39.82
CA LEU A 11 30.21 9.98 -39.55
C LEU A 11 28.76 9.55 -39.30
N GLY A 12 28.42 9.56 -38.01
CA GLY A 12 27.06 9.43 -37.51
C GLY A 12 27.00 9.69 -36.01
N PHE A 13 27.65 10.77 -35.54
CA PHE A 13 27.36 11.37 -34.24
C PHE A 13 25.91 11.89 -34.29
N TRP A 14 24.95 11.05 -33.92
CA TRP A 14 23.61 11.52 -33.56
C TRP A 14 23.58 11.73 -32.05
N ALA A 15 23.83 12.97 -31.67
CA ALA A 15 23.23 13.51 -30.47
C ALA A 15 21.71 13.54 -30.71
N LEU A 16 20.97 12.62 -30.10
CA LEU A 16 19.55 12.81 -29.85
C LEU A 16 19.38 12.84 -28.34
N ALA A 17 19.17 14.06 -27.87
CA ALA A 17 18.53 14.38 -26.62
C ALA A 17 17.35 13.43 -26.39
N GLY A 18 17.52 12.57 -25.39
CA GLY A 18 16.46 11.80 -24.79
C GLY A 18 16.61 11.93 -23.28
N LEU A 19 16.62 13.17 -22.76
CA LEU A 19 16.06 13.38 -21.43
C LEU A 19 14.59 12.97 -21.56
N SER A 20 14.32 11.68 -21.48
CA SER A 20 13.05 11.22 -20.98
C SER A 20 12.97 11.82 -19.61
N ALA A 21 12.26 12.94 -19.51
CA ALA A 21 11.59 13.31 -18.29
C ALA A 21 10.94 12.02 -17.82
N ALA A 22 11.55 11.40 -16.81
CA ALA A 22 10.90 10.39 -16.03
C ALA A 22 9.63 11.10 -15.57
N ARG A 23 8.53 10.81 -16.27
CA ARG A 23 7.20 10.96 -15.71
C ARG A 23 7.34 10.20 -14.40
N ALA A 24 7.34 10.93 -13.29
CA ALA A 24 6.86 10.34 -12.06
C ALA A 24 5.47 9.88 -12.47
N ASP A 25 5.35 8.61 -12.86
CA ASP A 25 4.08 7.97 -13.10
C ASP A 25 3.39 8.07 -11.75
N GLU A 26 2.59 9.13 -11.59
CA GLU A 26 1.65 9.28 -10.50
C GLU A 26 0.82 8.02 -10.58
N ALA A 27 1.10 7.07 -9.67
CA ALA A 27 0.23 5.93 -9.48
C ALA A 27 -1.20 6.48 -9.39
N PRO A 28 -2.16 5.91 -10.14
CA PRO A 28 -3.50 6.46 -10.20
C PRO A 28 -4.00 6.63 -8.77
N ALA A 29 -4.43 7.86 -8.44
CA ALA A 29 -4.93 8.17 -7.13
C ALA A 29 -6.07 7.19 -6.79
N LEU A 30 -5.93 6.49 -5.66
CA LEU A 30 -6.96 5.56 -5.20
C LEU A 30 -8.26 6.33 -4.95
N PRO A 31 -9.44 5.70 -5.14
CA PRO A 31 -10.69 6.29 -4.70
C PRO A 31 -10.58 6.73 -3.23
N GLU A 32 -11.06 7.93 -2.90
CA GLU A 32 -10.89 8.53 -1.56
C GLU A 32 -11.32 7.60 -0.43
N ALA A 33 -12.44 6.89 -0.61
CA ALA A 33 -12.93 5.93 0.38
C ALA A 33 -11.96 4.75 0.58
N THR A 34 -11.35 4.25 -0.49
CA THR A 34 -10.34 3.18 -0.44
C THR A 34 -9.07 3.68 0.24
N ASP A 35 -8.59 4.86 -0.13
CA ASP A 35 -7.40 5.45 0.49
C ASP A 35 -7.58 5.67 1.99
N GLN A 36 -8.75 6.18 2.39
CA GLN A 36 -9.08 6.39 3.80
C GLN A 36 -9.11 5.09 4.60
N PHE A 37 -9.74 4.03 4.08
CA PHE A 37 -9.72 2.74 4.77
C PHE A 37 -8.31 2.12 4.80
N LEU A 38 -7.45 2.36 3.81
CA LEU A 38 -6.04 1.96 3.88
C LEU A 38 -5.29 2.69 5.00
N GLU A 39 -5.59 3.97 5.24
CA GLU A 39 -5.03 4.68 6.39
C GLU A 39 -5.47 4.04 7.71
N CYS A 40 -6.76 3.75 7.87
CA CYS A 40 -7.29 3.11 9.07
C CYS A 40 -6.75 1.69 9.27
N LEU A 41 -6.64 0.91 8.21
CA LEU A 41 -6.05 -0.43 8.23
C LEU A 41 -4.59 -0.36 8.71
N SER A 42 -3.79 0.59 8.21
CA SER A 42 -2.40 0.74 8.65
C SER A 42 -2.29 1.11 10.14
N ILE A 43 -3.20 1.92 10.68
CA ILE A 43 -3.22 2.25 12.11
C ILE A 43 -3.59 0.99 12.92
N ALA A 44 -4.66 0.29 12.53
CA ALA A 44 -5.12 -0.90 13.25
C ALA A 44 -4.04 -2.00 13.26
N GLU A 45 -3.35 -2.22 12.15
CA GLU A 45 -2.25 -3.18 12.06
C GLU A 45 -1.04 -2.80 12.93
N ASP A 46 -0.67 -1.53 12.94
CA ASP A 46 0.40 -1.00 13.80
C ASP A 46 0.04 -1.18 15.28
N GLN A 47 -1.20 -0.86 15.68
CA GLN A 47 -1.66 -1.06 17.05
C GLN A 47 -1.75 -2.56 17.41
N ARG A 48 -2.24 -3.42 16.50
CA ARG A 48 -2.29 -4.87 16.72
C ARG A 48 -0.92 -5.46 17.07
N GLN A 49 0.15 -4.94 16.48
CA GLN A 49 1.51 -5.43 16.70
C GLN A 49 2.20 -4.80 17.92
N SER A 50 1.82 -3.58 18.29
CA SER A 50 2.54 -2.78 19.30
C SER A 50 1.80 -2.59 20.62
N ASP A 51 0.48 -2.83 20.67
CA ASP A 51 -0.30 -2.70 21.89
C ASP A 51 0.15 -3.76 22.91
N PRO A 52 0.51 -3.37 24.15
CA PRO A 52 0.98 -4.31 25.16
C PRO A 52 -0.13 -5.18 25.76
N ASP A 53 -1.41 -4.82 25.60
CA ASP A 53 -2.54 -5.61 26.10
C ASP A 53 -3.03 -6.60 25.03
N PRO A 54 -2.95 -7.93 25.27
CA PRO A 54 -3.44 -8.93 24.32
C PRO A 54 -4.93 -8.79 23.95
N LYS A 55 -5.76 -8.25 24.85
CA LYS A 55 -7.17 -7.98 24.55
C LYS A 55 -7.31 -6.85 23.55
N MET A 56 -6.47 -5.83 23.66
CA MET A 56 -6.43 -4.74 22.71
C MET A 56 -5.83 -5.20 21.38
N GLN A 57 -4.80 -6.05 21.37
CA GLN A 57 -4.31 -6.67 20.13
C GLN A 57 -5.42 -7.42 19.38
N ALA A 58 -6.25 -8.19 20.10
CA ALA A 58 -7.41 -8.88 19.52
C ALA A 58 -8.48 -7.90 19.01
N HIS A 59 -8.72 -6.81 19.74
CA HIS A 59 -9.61 -5.73 19.31
C HIS A 59 -9.11 -5.08 18.00
N TRP A 60 -7.82 -4.75 17.93
CA TRP A 60 -7.19 -4.19 16.73
C TRP A 60 -7.21 -5.17 15.55
N ALA A 61 -7.10 -6.47 15.81
CA ALA A 61 -7.29 -7.49 14.78
C ALA A 61 -8.71 -7.47 14.17
N GLN A 62 -9.74 -7.29 15.00
CA GLN A 62 -11.12 -7.17 14.51
C GLN A 62 -11.31 -5.93 13.63
N TYR A 63 -10.77 -4.79 14.05
CA TYR A 63 -10.83 -3.56 13.25
C TYR A 63 -10.03 -3.64 11.96
N SER A 64 -8.86 -4.30 11.99
CA SER A 64 -8.09 -4.59 10.78
C SER A 64 -8.94 -5.37 9.76
N ASP A 65 -9.63 -6.43 10.21
CA ASP A 65 -10.53 -7.19 9.34
C ASP A 65 -11.67 -6.33 8.76
N ILE A 66 -12.28 -5.46 9.58
CA ILE A 66 -13.36 -4.56 9.16
C ILE A 66 -12.87 -3.58 8.08
N TYR A 67 -11.73 -2.93 8.29
CA TYR A 67 -11.20 -1.96 7.34
C TYR A 67 -10.70 -2.65 6.06
N GLY A 68 -10.04 -3.81 6.19
CA GLY A 68 -9.63 -4.65 5.08
C GLY A 68 -10.81 -5.10 4.21
N ALA A 69 -11.90 -5.54 4.84
CA ALA A 69 -13.12 -5.93 4.15
C ALA A 69 -13.77 -4.76 3.40
N ASN A 70 -13.75 -3.56 3.96
CA ASN A 70 -14.27 -2.37 3.28
C ASN A 70 -13.45 -2.00 2.03
N ILE A 71 -12.12 -2.13 2.08
CA ILE A 71 -11.27 -1.94 0.89
C ILE A 71 -11.55 -3.03 -0.15
N TYR A 72 -11.62 -4.28 0.29
CA TYR A 72 -11.86 -5.42 -0.59
C TYR A 72 -13.24 -5.35 -1.26
N ALA A 73 -14.28 -4.94 -0.56
CA ALA A 73 -15.61 -4.76 -1.16
C ALA A 73 -15.59 -3.76 -2.33
N GLN A 74 -14.76 -2.71 -2.24
CA GLN A 74 -14.63 -1.68 -3.28
C GLN A 74 -13.70 -2.08 -4.43
N THR A 75 -12.67 -2.88 -4.14
CA THR A 75 -11.55 -3.11 -5.07
C THR A 75 -11.44 -4.55 -5.57
N GLN A 76 -12.01 -5.50 -4.83
CA GLN A 76 -11.88 -6.95 -5.03
C GLN A 76 -10.41 -7.41 -5.14
N SER A 77 -9.47 -6.71 -4.49
CA SER A 77 -8.03 -6.95 -4.64
C SER A 77 -7.27 -6.89 -3.31
N ILE A 78 -6.83 -8.05 -2.83
CA ILE A 78 -5.89 -8.15 -1.69
C ILE A 78 -4.51 -7.62 -2.07
N GLN A 79 -4.07 -7.86 -3.31
CA GLN A 79 -2.79 -7.34 -3.81
C GLN A 79 -2.73 -5.82 -3.71
N LEU A 80 -3.81 -5.11 -4.06
CA LEU A 80 -3.89 -3.66 -3.94
C LEU A 80 -3.67 -3.19 -2.50
N ILE A 81 -4.22 -3.91 -1.52
CA ILE A 81 -4.00 -3.60 -0.10
C ILE A 81 -2.50 -3.67 0.23
N PHE A 82 -1.84 -4.78 -0.11
CA PHE A 82 -0.41 -4.95 0.17
C PHE A 82 0.48 -3.97 -0.60
N ASP A 83 0.14 -3.63 -1.83
CA ASP A 83 0.89 -2.67 -2.66
C ASP A 83 0.87 -1.26 -2.08
N ASN A 84 -0.20 -0.88 -1.37
CA ASN A 84 -0.43 0.50 -0.95
C ASN A 84 -0.28 0.71 0.56
N ILE A 85 -0.48 -0.32 1.39
CA ILE A 85 -0.44 -0.16 2.86
C ILE A 85 0.95 0.22 3.38
N GLN A 86 2.02 -0.18 2.67
CA GLN A 86 3.39 0.17 3.06
C GLN A 86 3.61 1.69 3.12
N ALA A 87 3.13 2.42 2.12
CA ALA A 87 3.24 3.88 2.09
C ALA A 87 2.50 4.53 3.28
N LYS A 88 1.42 3.89 3.77
CA LYS A 88 0.70 4.37 4.96
C LYS A 88 1.48 4.11 6.24
N PHE A 89 2.10 2.92 6.40
CA PHE A 89 3.02 2.67 7.52
C PHE A 89 4.18 3.66 7.54
N ASP A 90 4.77 3.95 6.37
CA ASP A 90 5.87 4.90 6.24
C ASP A 90 5.42 6.32 6.62
N LYS A 91 4.22 6.75 6.20
CA LYS A 91 3.61 8.03 6.61
C LYS A 91 3.54 8.14 8.13
N TRP A 92 2.94 7.16 8.82
CA TRP A 92 2.82 7.20 10.29
C TRP A 92 4.17 7.16 10.99
N THR A 93 5.08 6.32 10.51
CA THR A 93 6.45 6.23 11.03
C THR A 93 7.17 7.57 10.91
N ASN A 94 7.08 8.22 9.75
CA ASN A 94 7.68 9.53 9.54
C ASN A 94 7.04 10.59 10.43
N MET A 95 5.71 10.62 10.58
CA MET A 95 5.05 11.55 11.50
C MET A 95 5.56 11.40 12.94
N ARG A 96 5.70 10.17 13.44
CA ARG A 96 6.20 9.90 14.80
C ARG A 96 7.64 10.35 15.01
N ARG A 97 8.45 10.47 13.95
CA ARG A 97 9.84 10.98 14.04
C ARG A 97 9.91 12.50 14.19
N PHE A 98 8.93 13.23 13.66
CA PHE A 98 9.01 14.70 13.54
C PHE A 98 7.95 15.46 14.34
N ILE A 99 6.90 14.78 14.80
CA ILE A 99 5.76 15.39 15.47
C ILE A 99 5.61 14.77 16.86
N PRO A 100 5.21 15.55 17.89
CA PRO A 100 4.95 15.01 19.22
C PRO A 100 3.99 13.82 19.19
N ALA A 101 4.32 12.76 19.95
CA ALA A 101 3.56 11.52 19.98
C ALA A 101 2.06 11.75 20.24
N GLN A 102 1.71 12.64 21.18
CA GLN A 102 0.32 12.96 21.48
C GLN A 102 -0.44 13.51 20.26
N SER A 103 0.18 14.38 19.48
CA SER A 103 -0.45 14.96 18.29
C SER A 103 -0.66 13.90 17.21
N VAL A 104 0.29 12.98 17.02
CA VAL A 104 0.14 11.87 16.08
C VAL A 104 -0.97 10.91 16.55
N ASN A 105 -1.04 10.61 17.84
CA ASN A 105 -2.08 9.76 18.41
C ASN A 105 -3.48 10.40 18.28
N ASN A 106 -3.59 11.70 18.53
CA ASN A 106 -4.84 12.44 18.31
C ASN A 106 -5.29 12.41 16.85
N LEU A 107 -4.34 12.53 15.91
CA LEU A 107 -4.65 12.41 14.48
C LEU A 107 -5.08 10.98 14.12
N ALA A 108 -4.38 9.97 14.61
CA ALA A 108 -4.73 8.57 14.38
C ALA A 108 -6.17 8.28 14.88
N LEU A 109 -6.52 8.74 16.08
CA LEU A 109 -7.89 8.65 16.61
C LEU A 109 -8.91 9.35 15.71
N ALA A 110 -8.60 10.56 15.22
CA ALA A 110 -9.49 11.29 14.31
C ALA A 110 -9.69 10.56 12.97
N VAL A 111 -8.66 9.88 12.46
CA VAL A 111 -8.74 9.07 11.24
C VAL A 111 -9.60 7.82 11.50
N LEU A 112 -9.35 7.10 12.59
CA LEU A 112 -10.12 5.91 12.98
C LEU A 112 -11.61 6.22 13.16
N ASN A 113 -11.97 7.28 13.88
CA ASN A 113 -13.37 7.67 14.10
C ASN A 113 -14.14 7.85 12.79
N LYS A 114 -13.51 8.44 11.77
CA LYS A 114 -14.15 8.61 10.46
C LYS A 114 -14.36 7.28 9.72
N CYS A 115 -13.44 6.32 9.88
CA CYS A 115 -13.60 4.98 9.31
C CYS A 115 -14.68 4.19 10.04
N ASP A 116 -14.77 4.34 11.36
CA ASP A 116 -15.79 3.68 12.17
C ASP A 116 -17.18 4.17 11.81
N GLU A 117 -17.39 5.49 11.70
CA GLU A 117 -18.65 6.06 11.22
C GLU A 117 -19.06 5.48 9.85
N LYS A 118 -18.11 5.38 8.92
CA LYS A 118 -18.36 4.81 7.58
C LYS A 118 -18.66 3.32 7.65
N ALA A 119 -17.85 2.52 8.34
CA ALA A 119 -18.01 1.08 8.46
C ALA A 119 -19.30 0.68 9.19
N LEU A 120 -19.71 1.44 10.21
CA LEU A 120 -20.95 1.22 10.94
C LEU A 120 -22.19 1.61 10.13
N SER A 121 -22.07 2.56 9.18
CA SER A 121 -23.19 2.97 8.33
C SER A 121 -23.58 1.93 7.27
N ALA A 122 -22.65 1.04 6.89
CA ALA A 122 -22.88 -0.03 5.94
C ALA A 122 -21.98 -1.24 6.26
N MET A 123 -22.51 -2.19 7.02
CA MET A 123 -21.76 -3.40 7.39
C MET A 123 -21.44 -4.24 6.15
N VAL A 124 -20.15 -4.41 5.89
CA VAL A 124 -19.62 -5.29 4.86
C VAL A 124 -19.36 -6.68 5.46
N PRO A 125 -19.79 -7.77 4.80
CA PRO A 125 -19.44 -9.13 5.23
C PRO A 125 -17.93 -9.34 5.26
N LEU A 126 -17.40 -9.92 6.35
CA LEU A 126 -15.96 -10.11 6.52
C LEU A 126 -15.43 -11.35 5.79
N ASP A 127 -16.24 -12.40 5.67
CA ASP A 127 -15.80 -13.71 5.17
C ASP A 127 -15.19 -13.65 3.75
N PRO A 128 -15.78 -12.95 2.75
CA PRO A 128 -15.17 -12.85 1.43
C PRO A 128 -13.76 -12.25 1.44
N TYR A 129 -13.53 -11.27 2.32
CA TYR A 129 -12.20 -10.68 2.48
C TYR A 129 -11.24 -11.64 3.16
N ARG A 130 -11.66 -12.28 4.26
CA ARG A 130 -10.83 -13.24 5.01
C ARG A 130 -10.42 -14.43 4.13
N ASP A 131 -11.34 -14.97 3.35
CA ASP A 131 -11.08 -16.07 2.41
C ASP A 131 -10.08 -15.63 1.32
N ALA A 132 -10.27 -14.44 0.75
CA ALA A 132 -9.35 -13.90 -0.25
C ALA A 132 -7.95 -13.61 0.33
N LEU A 133 -7.89 -13.09 1.56
CA LEU A 133 -6.63 -12.84 2.27
C LEU A 133 -5.89 -14.14 2.57
N ASP A 134 -6.58 -15.15 3.09
CA ASP A 134 -6.00 -16.47 3.37
C ASP A 134 -5.49 -17.13 2.07
N ALA A 135 -6.28 -17.09 0.99
CA ALA A 135 -5.86 -17.59 -0.32
C ALA A 135 -4.63 -16.84 -0.84
N TYR A 136 -4.59 -15.52 -0.70
CA TYR A 136 -3.46 -14.68 -1.09
C TYR A 136 -2.20 -15.05 -0.30
N LEU A 137 -2.30 -15.17 1.03
CA LEU A 137 -1.17 -15.50 1.91
C LEU A 137 -0.64 -16.91 1.64
N LYS A 138 -1.52 -17.90 1.38
CA LYS A 138 -1.14 -19.27 1.00
C LYS A 138 -0.43 -19.34 -0.36
N ALA A 139 -0.81 -18.47 -1.29
CA ALA A 139 -0.22 -18.41 -2.62
C ALA A 139 1.13 -17.69 -2.66
N ARG A 140 1.50 -16.93 -1.62
CA ARG A 140 2.83 -16.31 -1.55
C ARG A 140 3.87 -17.42 -1.36
N PRO A 141 4.90 -17.51 -2.22
CA PRO A 141 6.03 -18.38 -1.94
C PRO A 141 6.59 -17.97 -0.58
N ALA A 142 6.69 -18.92 0.36
CA ALA A 142 7.38 -18.71 1.62
C ALA A 142 8.71 -18.05 1.28
N ALA A 143 8.95 -16.83 1.76
CA ALA A 143 10.23 -16.17 1.56
C ALA A 143 11.30 -17.15 2.06
N ALA A 144 12.12 -17.66 1.14
CA ALA A 144 13.26 -18.47 1.51
C ALA A 144 14.07 -17.65 2.54
N PRO A 145 14.53 -18.24 3.64
CA PRO A 145 15.30 -17.50 4.64
C PRO A 145 16.46 -16.78 3.93
N ALA A 146 16.61 -15.48 4.22
CA ALA A 146 17.71 -14.69 3.73
C ALA A 146 19.01 -15.41 4.08
N GLN A 147 19.76 -15.82 3.04
CA GLN A 147 21.09 -16.42 3.18
C GLN A 147 22.10 -15.37 3.65
#